data_AF-A0A965X571-F1
#
_entry.id   AF-A0A965X571-F1
#
_cell.length_a   1.000
_cell.length_b   1.000
_cell.length_c   1.000
_cell.angle_alpha   90.00
_cell.angle_beta   90.00
_cell.angle_gamma   90.00
#
_symmetry.space_group_name_H-M   'P 1'
#
loop_
_entity.id
_entity.type
_entity.pdbx_description
1 polymer ?
#
loop_
_entity_poly.entity_id
_entity_poly.type
_entity_poly.pdbx_seq_one_letter_code
_entity_poly.pdbx_strand_id
1 'polypeptide(L)' 'MTEYMKFLRGYVGHQPLLQCGASVIVENEAGELLLQLRADNHCWGYPGGSVELFERTE' A
#
# COMPACT_ATOMS: atom_id res chain seq x y z
N MET A 1 -1.84 4.46 7.57
CA MET A 1 -3.27 4.44 7.18
C MET A 1 -3.66 5.84 6.80
N THR A 2 -4.20 6.02 5.61
CA THR A 2 -4.66 7.31 5.05
C THR A 2 -5.84 7.88 5.83
N GLU A 3 -6.08 9.19 5.76
CA GLU A 3 -7.18 9.82 6.49
C GLU A 3 -8.54 9.33 5.97
N TYR A 4 -8.68 9.16 4.65
CA TYR A 4 -9.89 8.62 4.05
C TYR A 4 -10.17 7.18 4.52
N MET A 5 -9.14 6.34 4.56
CA MET A 5 -9.29 4.95 4.98
C MET A 5 -9.59 4.83 6.49
N LYS A 6 -9.02 5.72 7.33
CA LYS A 6 -9.39 5.80 8.75
C LYS A 6 -10.87 6.17 8.92
N PHE A 7 -11.36 7.16 8.16
CA PHE A 7 -12.77 7.54 8.18
C PHE A 7 -13.68 6.37 7.80
N LEU A 8 -13.41 5.70 6.67
CA LEU A 8 -14.18 4.52 6.24
C LEU A 8 -14.12 3.40 7.29
N ARG A 9 -12.95 3.17 7.90
CA ARG A 9 -12.79 2.14 8.91
C ARG A 9 -13.68 2.41 10.14
N GLY A 10 -13.79 3.67 10.56
CA GLY A 10 -14.72 4.09 11.61
C GLY A 10 -16.19 3.91 11.22
N TYR A 11 -16.53 4.16 9.95
CA TYR A 11 -17.91 4.05 9.46
C TYR A 11 -18.40 2.60 9.33
N VAL A 12 -17.58 1.68 8.78
CA VAL A 12 -18.04 0.29 8.47
C VAL A 12 -17.63 -0.77 9.50
N GLY A 13 -17.12 -0.38 10.68
CA GLY A 13 -16.80 -1.28 11.81
C GLY A 13 -15.69 -2.31 11.59
N HIS A 14 -16.03 -3.58 11.38
CA HIS A 14 -15.09 -4.66 10.99
C HIS A 14 -15.47 -5.31 9.66
N GLN A 15 -16.48 -4.77 8.97
CA GLN A 15 -16.90 -5.33 7.69
C GLN A 15 -15.75 -5.26 6.67
N PRO A 16 -15.66 -6.24 5.76
CA PRO A 16 -14.71 -6.21 4.65
C PRO A 16 -14.81 -4.90 3.88
N LEU A 17 -13.66 -4.35 3.52
CA LEU A 17 -13.55 -3.08 2.82
C LEU A 17 -12.49 -3.22 1.73
N LEU A 18 -12.87 -2.92 0.49
CA LEU A 18 -11.93 -2.87 -0.62
C LEU A 18 -11.13 -1.56 -0.54
N GLN A 19 -9.81 -1.67 -0.59
CA GLN A 19 -8.91 -0.54 -0.52
C GLN A 19 -8.03 -0.51 -1.77
N CYS A 20 -7.99 0.63 -2.46
CA CYS A 20 -7.07 0.85 -3.57
C CYS A 20 -5.65 1.05 -3.03
N GLY A 21 -4.70 0.37 -3.67
CA GLY A 21 -3.28 0.49 -3.39
C GLY A 21 -2.48 0.52 -4.69
N ALA A 22 -1.28 1.07 -4.63
CA ALA A 22 -0.32 1.10 -5.72
C ALA A 22 1.04 0.60 -5.21
N SER A 23 1.79 -0.05 -6.10
CA SER A 23 3.14 -0.54 -5.82
C SER A 23 4.03 -0.33 -7.03
N VAL A 24 5.33 -0.18 -6.78
CA VAL A 24 6.35 0.00 -7.83
C VAL A 24 7.31 -1.17 -7.83
N ILE A 25 7.80 -1.52 -9.02
CA ILE A 25 8.88 -2.50 -9.18
C ILE A 25 10.16 -1.73 -9.51
N VAL A 26 11.03 -1.71 -8.51
CA VAL A 26 12.42 -1.26 -8.45
C VAL A 26 13.46 -2.17 -9.10
N GLU A 27 14.01 -1.96 -10.31
CA GLU A 27 15.15 -2.76 -10.81
C GLU A 27 16.42 -1.91 -10.94
N ASN A 28 17.56 -2.42 -10.44
CA ASN A 28 18.87 -1.78 -10.62
C ASN A 28 19.60 -2.28 -11.89
N GLU A 29 20.74 -1.68 -12.23
CA GLU A 29 21.51 -2.07 -13.43
C GLU A 29 22.05 -3.51 -13.41
N ALA A 30 22.11 -4.14 -12.22
CA ALA A 30 22.52 -5.53 -12.04
C ALA A 30 21.36 -6.54 -12.15
N GLY A 31 20.13 -6.06 -12.39
CA GLY A 31 18.93 -6.89 -12.48
C GLY A 31 18.33 -7.31 -11.13
N GLU A 32 18.70 -6.63 -10.05
CA GLU A 32 18.18 -6.92 -8.71
C GLU A 32 16.94 -6.07 -8.40
N LEU A 33 15.98 -6.67 -7.67
CA LEU A 33 14.73 -6.00 -7.30
C LEU A 33 14.80 -5.35 -5.92
N LEU A 34 14.36 -4.09 -5.82
CA LEU A 34 14.12 -3.43 -4.54
C LEU A 34 12.88 -4.03 -3.86
N LEU A 35 13.09 -4.60 -2.68
CA LEU A 35 12.03 -5.08 -1.80
C LEU A 35 12.06 -4.34 -0.46
N GLN A 36 10.90 -4.18 0.15
CA GLN A 36 10.75 -3.65 1.51
C GLN A 36 10.44 -4.79 2.48
N LEU A 37 11.18 -4.87 3.58
CA LEU A 37 10.81 -5.71 4.72
C LEU A 37 9.75 -4.98 5.55
N ARG A 38 8.55 -5.51 5.59
CA ARG A 38 7.44 -4.87 6.31
C ARG A 38 7.60 -5.01 7.81
N ALA A 39 7.31 -3.93 8.54
CA ALA A 39 7.39 -3.92 10.00
C ALA A 39 6.24 -4.66 10.69
N ASP A 40 5.09 -4.84 10.01
CA ASP A 40 3.88 -5.39 10.61
C ASP A 40 3.79 -6.91 10.54
N ASN A 41 4.36 -7.53 9.51
CA ASN A 41 4.33 -8.99 9.31
C ASN A 41 5.69 -9.62 9.02
N HIS A 42 6.77 -8.82 8.98
CA HIS A 42 8.13 -9.27 8.71
C HIS A 42 8.32 -10.02 7.38
N CYS A 43 7.43 -9.79 6.40
CA CYS A 43 7.55 -10.33 5.06
C CYS A 43 8.17 -9.30 4.10
N TRP A 44 8.88 -9.81 3.09
CA TRP A 44 9.37 -9.00 1.97
C TRP A 44 8.27 -8.80 0.93
N GLY A 45 8.19 -7.60 0.36
CA GLY A 45 7.28 -7.29 -0.74
C GLY A 45 7.72 -6.05 -1.51
N TYR A 46 7.01 -5.76 -2.61
CA TYR A 46 7.26 -4.55 -3.39
C TYR A 46 6.98 -3.29 -2.57
N PRO A 47 7.79 -2.23 -2.70
CA PRO A 47 7.47 -0.93 -2.15
C PRO A 47 6.12 -0.44 -2.68
N GLY A 48 5.25 0.01 -1.78
CA GLY A 48 3.91 0.43 -2.15
C GLY A 48 3.13 1.03 -0.99
N GLY A 49 1.92 1.48 -1.30
CA GLY A 49 1.09 2.22 -0.37
C GLY A 49 -0.38 2.22 -0.74
N SER A 50 -1.16 2.85 0.13
CA SER A 50 -2.57 3.13 -0.08
C SER A 50 -2.74 4.35 -0.97
N VAL A 51 -3.73 4.34 -1.86
CA VAL A 51 -4.07 5.50 -2.68
C VAL A 51 -5.03 6.39 -1.89
N GLU A 52 -4.78 7.69 -1.84
CA GLU A 52 -5.70 8.66 -1.25
C GLU A 52 -6.88 8.95 -2.17
N LEU A 53 -8.00 9.39 -1.58
CA LEU A 53 -9.17 9.74 -2.37
C LEU A 53 -8.82 10.90 -3.32
N PHE A 54 -9.12 10.72 -4.60
CA PHE A 54 -8.80 11.65 -5.69
C PHE A 54 -7.31 11.76 -6.05
N GLU A 55 -6.45 10.92 -5.50
CA GLU A 55 -5.08 10.75 -5.98
C GLU A 55 -5.09 10.00 -7.32
N ARG A 56 -4.20 10.42 -8.22
CA ARG A 56 -3.92 9.71 -9.46
C ARG A 56 -2.67 8.87 -9.25
N THR A 57 -2.70 7.64 -9.74
CA THR A 57 -1.58 6.70 -9.60
C THR A 57 -0.56 6.81 -10.73
N GLU A 58 -0.82 7.68 -11.73
CA GLU A 58 0.08 8.11 -12.81
C GLU A 58 -0.26 9.54 -13.29
#